data_AF-A0A1C7AFH1-F1
#
_entry.id   AF-A0A1C7AFH1-F1
#
_cell.length_a   1.000
_cell.length_b   1.000
_cell.length_c   1.000
_cell.angle_alpha   90.00
_cell.angle_beta   90.00
_cell.angle_gamma   90.00
#
_symmetry.space_group_name_H-M   'P 1'
#
loop_
_entity.id
_entity.type
_entity.pdbx_description
1 polymer ?
#
loop_
_entity_poly.entity_id
_entity_poly.type
_entity_poly.pdbx_seq_one_letter_code
_entity_poly.pdbx_strand_id
1 'polypeptide(L)'
;MVRCIDQQFRIRLTAGAQSPESPDVLSSVEPGNTSTVIARVYDQNDQLVPNVPLKIEVDVTPRSGGHEHDDAVRHTQHMGTLAPVSPSTGTVTQSGKILTGNTGSSGVHFTFKAPALAGDHTIKAECTDGKNCTQEGPKQVWVGVKNLLPLGNSQYFVPIGDTPMMRWGRFHQY
;
A
#
# COMPACT_ATOMS: atom_id res chain seq x y z
N MET A 1 -3.06 -18.94 38.05
CA MET A 1 -3.22 -17.80 37.12
C MET A 1 -2.63 -18.21 35.78
N VAL A 2 -3.48 -18.70 34.87
CA VAL A 2 -3.05 -19.07 33.51
C VAL A 2 -2.79 -17.77 32.77
N ARG A 3 -1.51 -17.47 32.47
CA ARG A 3 -1.19 -16.40 31.53
C ARG A 3 -1.57 -16.95 30.16
N CYS A 4 -2.66 -16.47 29.57
CA CYS A 4 -2.83 -16.59 28.13
C CYS A 4 -1.60 -15.93 27.50
N ILE A 5 -0.74 -16.73 26.87
CA ILE A 5 0.28 -16.18 25.98
C ILE A 5 -0.53 -15.50 24.89
N ASP A 6 -0.44 -14.18 24.79
CA ASP A 6 -1.02 -13.44 23.67
C ASP A 6 -0.44 -14.05 22.39
N GLN A 7 -1.23 -14.84 21.68
CA GLN A 7 -0.81 -15.40 20.40
C GLN A 7 -0.63 -14.23 19.43
N GLN A 8 0.61 -14.04 18.98
CA GLN A 8 0.94 -13.02 18.00
C GLN A 8 0.66 -13.58 16.61
N PHE A 9 -0.23 -12.92 15.88
CA PHE A 9 -0.56 -13.26 14.51
C PHE A 9 0.19 -12.35 13.55
N ARG A 10 0.41 -12.83 12.33
CA ARG A 10 1.11 -12.09 11.27
C ARG A 10 0.21 -11.96 10.06
N ILE A 11 0.07 -10.75 9.53
CA ILE A 11 -0.63 -10.51 8.26
C ILE A 11 0.40 -10.42 7.14
N ARG A 12 0.20 -11.13 6.04
CA ARG A 12 1.03 -11.00 4.83
C ARG A 12 0.15 -10.69 3.64
N LEU A 13 0.62 -9.75 2.83
CA LEU A 13 0.00 -9.36 1.56
C LEU A 13 0.72 -10.03 0.39
N THR A 14 -0.04 -10.41 -0.63
CA THR A 14 0.49 -10.98 -1.87
C THR A 14 -0.24 -10.39 -3.07
N ALA A 15 0.46 -10.10 -4.16
CA ALA A 15 -0.13 -9.62 -5.41
C ALA A 15 -0.61 -10.81 -6.25
N GLY A 16 -1.87 -11.23 -6.07
CA GLY A 16 -2.46 -12.36 -6.78
C GLY A 16 -1.62 -13.65 -6.65
N ALA A 17 -1.21 -14.21 -7.77
CA ALA A 17 -0.33 -15.40 -7.85
C ALA A 17 1.15 -15.05 -8.09
N GLN A 18 1.51 -13.77 -8.09
CA GLN A 18 2.86 -13.30 -8.40
C GLN A 18 3.66 -13.06 -7.13
N SER A 19 4.98 -13.26 -7.22
CA SER A 19 5.92 -12.77 -6.22
C SER A 19 5.93 -11.24 -6.21
N PRO A 20 6.19 -10.61 -5.04
CA PRO A 20 6.31 -9.16 -4.98
C PRO A 20 7.46 -8.66 -5.85
N GLU A 21 7.32 -7.45 -6.39
CA GLU A 21 8.35 -6.83 -7.22
C GLU A 21 9.61 -6.46 -6.42
N SER A 22 9.47 -6.15 -5.14
CA SER A 22 10.57 -5.84 -4.22
C SER A 22 10.21 -6.13 -2.76
N PRO A 23 11.13 -5.96 -1.79
CA PRO A 23 10.83 -6.12 -0.37
C PRO A 23 9.71 -5.20 0.15
N ASP A 24 9.51 -4.04 -0.48
CA ASP A 24 8.52 -3.06 -0.07
C ASP A 24 7.30 -3.02 -0.99
N VAL A 25 7.48 -3.32 -2.28
CA VAL A 25 6.48 -3.17 -3.35
C VAL A 25 5.89 -4.51 -3.75
N LEU A 26 4.58 -4.66 -3.55
CA LEU A 26 3.77 -5.79 -3.99
C LEU A 26 3.68 -5.86 -5.51
N SER A 27 3.31 -4.74 -6.13
CA SER A 27 3.11 -4.64 -7.57
C SER A 27 3.15 -3.18 -8.00
N SER A 28 3.55 -2.95 -9.24
CA SER A 28 3.36 -1.68 -9.93
C SER A 28 2.08 -1.72 -10.76
N VAL A 29 1.32 -0.63 -10.75
CA VAL A 29 0.03 -0.53 -11.43
C VAL A 29 -0.03 0.79 -12.18
N GLU A 30 -0.34 0.74 -13.46
CA GLU A 30 -0.56 1.95 -14.24
C GLU A 30 -1.90 2.61 -13.87
N PRO A 31 -2.01 3.95 -14.01
CA PRO A 31 -3.24 4.67 -13.73
C PRO A 31 -4.48 4.08 -14.41
N GLY A 32 -5.58 3.96 -13.65
CA GLY A 32 -6.85 3.43 -14.14
C GLY A 32 -6.95 1.90 -14.16
N ASN A 33 -5.83 1.18 -14.04
CA ASN A 33 -5.80 -0.28 -13.96
C ASN A 33 -5.99 -0.78 -12.52
N THR A 34 -6.17 -2.10 -12.38
CA THR A 34 -6.34 -2.77 -11.10
C THR A 34 -5.22 -3.77 -10.84
N SER A 35 -4.87 -3.95 -9.57
CA SER A 35 -4.07 -5.06 -9.08
C SER A 35 -4.85 -5.86 -8.06
N THR A 36 -4.80 -7.19 -8.16
CA THR A 36 -5.40 -8.09 -7.18
C THR A 36 -4.42 -8.33 -6.05
N VAL A 37 -4.88 -8.15 -4.82
CA VAL A 37 -4.11 -8.38 -3.60
C VAL A 37 -4.87 -9.36 -2.70
N ILE A 38 -4.13 -10.22 -2.02
CA ILE A 38 -4.67 -11.18 -1.06
C ILE A 38 -4.01 -10.94 0.29
N ALA A 39 -4.83 -10.68 1.31
CA ALA A 39 -4.39 -10.58 2.70
C ALA A 39 -4.63 -11.89 3.44
N ARG A 40 -3.57 -12.47 4.02
CA ARG A 40 -3.61 -13.73 4.78
C ARG A 40 -3.09 -13.53 6.19
N VAL A 41 -3.63 -14.31 7.13
CA VAL A 41 -3.20 -14.30 8.52
C VAL A 41 -2.50 -15.61 8.83
N TYR A 42 -1.37 -15.53 9.51
CA TYR A 42 -0.54 -16.65 9.93
C TYR A 42 -0.35 -16.64 11.44
N ASP A 43 -0.24 -17.82 12.04
CA ASP A 43 0.15 -17.98 13.44
C ASP A 43 1.68 -17.93 13.60
N GLN A 44 2.17 -18.13 14.82
CA GLN A 44 3.59 -18.21 15.17
C GLN A 44 4.35 -19.36 14.49
N ASN A 45 3.65 -20.37 13.94
CA ASN A 45 4.23 -21.53 13.28
C ASN A 45 4.14 -21.44 11.74
N ASP A 46 3.84 -20.24 11.21
CA ASP A 46 3.62 -19.99 9.79
C ASP A 46 2.44 -20.79 9.19
N GLN A 47 1.47 -21.20 10.02
CA GLN A 47 0.25 -21.84 9.58
C GLN A 47 -0.83 -20.81 9.28
N LEU A 48 -1.57 -21.03 8.18
CA LEU A 48 -2.67 -20.15 7.79
C LEU A 48 -3.81 -20.22 8.81
N VAL A 49 -4.24 -19.05 9.29
CA VAL A 49 -5.34 -18.91 10.25
C VAL A 49 -6.59 -18.43 9.50
N PRO A 50 -7.59 -19.31 9.30
CA PRO A 50 -8.81 -18.95 8.61
C PRO A 50 -9.75 -18.12 9.49
N ASN A 51 -10.76 -17.53 8.85
CA ASN A 51 -11.89 -16.86 9.48
C ASN A 51 -11.55 -15.66 10.39
N VAL A 52 -10.43 -14.97 10.13
CA VAL A 52 -10.01 -13.77 10.87
C VAL A 52 -10.59 -12.52 10.20
N PRO A 53 -11.33 -11.66 10.93
CA PRO A 53 -11.83 -10.42 10.39
C PRO A 53 -10.70 -9.38 10.30
N LEU A 54 -10.59 -8.73 9.14
CA LEU A 54 -9.57 -7.74 8.82
C LEU A 54 -10.21 -6.41 8.41
N LYS A 55 -9.54 -5.31 8.80
CA LYS A 55 -9.68 -3.99 8.21
C LYS A 55 -8.45 -3.75 7.32
N ILE A 56 -8.69 -3.40 6.07
CA ILE A 56 -7.67 -3.03 5.09
C ILE A 56 -7.89 -1.58 4.72
N GLU A 57 -6.84 -0.78 4.77
CA GLU A 57 -6.84 0.65 4.47
C GLU A 57 -5.73 0.93 3.46
N VAL A 58 -6.03 1.70 2.43
CA VAL A 58 -5.03 2.18 1.48
C VAL A 58 -4.84 3.68 1.66
N ASP A 59 -3.59 4.14 1.56
CA ASP A 59 -3.29 5.56 1.57
C ASP A 59 -2.11 5.89 0.65
N VAL A 60 -2.07 7.11 0.15
CA VAL A 60 -0.92 7.62 -0.60
C VAL A 60 0.22 7.90 0.37
N THR A 61 1.44 7.49 0.03
CA THR A 61 2.63 7.89 0.77
C THR A 61 2.91 9.37 0.49
N PRO A 62 3.01 10.23 1.53
CA PRO A 62 3.31 11.64 1.35
C PRO A 62 4.59 11.85 0.53
N ARG A 63 4.61 12.90 -0.31
CA ARG A 63 5.76 13.28 -1.15
C ARG A 63 6.27 12.19 -2.11
N SER A 64 5.44 11.21 -2.45
CA SER A 64 5.77 10.21 -3.45
C SER A 64 5.27 10.61 -4.85
N GLY A 65 5.91 10.06 -5.89
CA GLY A 65 5.50 10.28 -7.28
C GLY A 65 5.70 11.70 -7.81
N GLY A 66 6.44 12.57 -7.11
CA GLY A 66 6.73 13.94 -7.56
C GLY A 66 5.62 14.97 -7.35
N HIS A 67 4.63 14.64 -6.52
CA HIS A 67 3.46 15.46 -6.25
C HIS A 67 3.50 16.03 -4.84
N GLU A 68 4.44 16.93 -4.55
CA GLU A 68 4.58 17.52 -3.21
C GLU A 68 3.60 18.67 -2.91
N HIS A 69 2.91 19.19 -3.93
CA HIS A 69 2.15 20.43 -3.84
C HIS A 69 0.65 20.24 -3.49
N ASP A 70 0.16 19.00 -3.46
CA ASP A 70 -1.25 18.67 -3.22
C ASP A 70 -1.45 17.49 -2.24
N ASP A 71 -0.44 17.15 -1.44
CA ASP A 71 -0.45 16.02 -0.50
C ASP A 71 -1.73 15.96 0.37
N ALA A 72 -2.18 17.09 0.92
CA ALA A 72 -3.38 17.15 1.76
C ALA A 72 -4.66 16.68 1.05
N VAL A 73 -4.77 16.91 -0.26
CA VAL A 73 -5.93 16.50 -1.07
C VAL A 73 -5.78 15.03 -1.49
N ARG A 74 -4.56 14.58 -1.76
CA ARG A 74 -4.26 13.23 -2.26
C ARG A 74 -4.71 12.11 -1.33
N HIS A 75 -4.60 12.31 -0.02
CA HIS A 75 -5.10 11.36 1.00
C HIS A 75 -6.63 11.17 0.99
N THR A 76 -7.36 12.02 0.25
CA THR A 76 -8.84 11.97 0.17
C THR A 76 -9.38 11.79 -1.25
N GLN A 77 -8.60 12.08 -2.29
CA GLN A 77 -9.04 12.05 -3.69
C GLN A 77 -8.19 11.15 -4.60
N HIS A 78 -6.97 10.80 -4.18
CA HIS A 78 -5.98 10.10 -5.03
C HIS A 78 -5.36 8.89 -4.33
N MET A 79 -6.07 8.28 -3.37
CA MET A 79 -5.63 7.10 -2.63
C MET A 79 -5.93 5.76 -3.32
N GLY A 80 -6.54 5.80 -4.52
CA GLY A 80 -7.09 4.62 -5.17
C GLY A 80 -8.32 4.07 -4.44
N THR A 81 -8.88 2.97 -4.93
CA THR A 81 -10.05 2.34 -4.31
C THR A 81 -9.89 0.84 -4.15
N LEU A 82 -10.37 0.33 -3.01
CA LEU A 82 -10.44 -1.09 -2.70
C LEU A 82 -11.81 -1.63 -3.07
N ALA A 83 -11.84 -2.86 -3.60
CA ALA A 83 -13.07 -3.60 -3.82
C ALA A 83 -12.86 -5.10 -3.51
N PRO A 84 -13.79 -5.78 -2.82
CA PRO A 84 -13.69 -7.20 -2.57
C PRO A 84 -13.81 -7.98 -3.89
N VAL A 85 -13.11 -9.10 -3.97
CA VAL A 85 -13.16 -10.03 -5.11
C VAL A 85 -13.63 -11.39 -4.62
N SER A 86 -14.52 -12.03 -5.38
CA SER A 86 -14.96 -13.40 -5.10
C SER A 86 -13.75 -14.34 -4.96
N PRO A 87 -13.72 -15.21 -3.93
CA PRO A 87 -14.82 -15.61 -3.06
C PRO A 87 -15.02 -14.70 -1.83
N SER A 88 -14.17 -13.71 -1.62
CA SER A 88 -14.27 -12.82 -0.47
C SER A 88 -15.47 -11.89 -0.60
N THR A 89 -16.16 -11.71 0.52
CA THR A 89 -17.14 -10.64 0.71
C THR A 89 -16.54 -9.60 1.65
N GLY A 90 -16.96 -8.36 1.50
CA GLY A 90 -16.47 -7.28 2.33
C GLY A 90 -17.24 -5.99 2.12
N THR A 91 -17.11 -5.09 3.08
CA THR A 91 -17.77 -3.79 3.07
C THR A 91 -16.74 -2.71 2.78
N VAL A 92 -17.00 -1.92 1.73
CA VAL A 92 -16.16 -0.79 1.36
C VAL A 92 -16.74 0.50 1.94
N THR A 93 -15.90 1.31 2.56
CA THR A 93 -16.28 2.59 3.16
C THR A 93 -15.25 3.67 2.81
N GLN A 94 -15.50 4.92 3.23
CA GLN A 94 -14.63 6.07 2.99
C GLN A 94 -14.20 6.19 1.52
N SER A 95 -15.19 6.18 0.62
CA SER A 95 -14.99 6.35 -0.83
C SER A 95 -14.00 5.34 -1.45
N GLY A 96 -13.91 4.13 -0.90
CA GLY A 96 -12.99 3.10 -1.40
C GLY A 96 -11.71 2.95 -0.59
N LYS A 97 -11.44 3.82 0.38
CA LYS A 97 -10.20 3.79 1.18
C LYS A 97 -10.12 2.57 2.10
N ILE A 98 -11.25 2.20 2.70
CA ILE A 98 -11.31 1.13 3.70
C ILE A 98 -12.15 -0.03 3.19
N LEU A 99 -11.60 -1.24 3.28
CA LEU A 99 -12.30 -2.50 3.09
C LEU A 99 -12.26 -3.28 4.40
N THR A 100 -13.43 -3.68 4.91
CA THR A 100 -13.51 -4.71 5.96
C THR A 100 -13.93 -6.03 5.35
N GLY A 101 -13.32 -7.13 5.79
CA GLY A 101 -13.60 -8.46 5.27
C GLY A 101 -13.18 -9.55 6.24
N ASN A 102 -13.38 -10.80 5.85
CA ASN A 102 -12.98 -11.96 6.64
C ASN A 102 -12.10 -12.87 5.79
N THR A 103 -11.01 -13.40 6.36
CA THR A 103 -10.05 -14.22 5.60
C THR A 103 -10.64 -15.51 5.03
N GLY A 104 -11.79 -15.98 5.52
CA GLY A 104 -12.37 -17.25 5.07
C GLY A 104 -11.32 -18.36 5.14
N SER A 105 -11.28 -19.22 4.12
CA SER A 105 -10.29 -20.31 4.04
C SER A 105 -8.97 -19.92 3.38
N SER A 106 -8.90 -18.83 2.61
CA SER A 106 -7.75 -18.57 1.71
C SER A 106 -7.17 -17.15 1.77
N GLY A 107 -7.74 -16.28 2.60
CA GLY A 107 -7.43 -14.86 2.70
C GLY A 107 -8.57 -13.95 2.26
N VAL A 108 -8.43 -12.66 2.54
CA VAL A 108 -9.29 -11.61 1.96
C VAL A 108 -8.72 -11.26 0.58
N HIS A 109 -9.47 -11.56 -0.48
CA HIS A 109 -9.15 -11.20 -1.86
C HIS A 109 -9.80 -9.86 -2.19
N PHE A 110 -9.01 -8.94 -2.72
CA PHE A 110 -9.50 -7.62 -3.10
C PHE A 110 -8.70 -7.06 -4.27
N THR A 111 -9.27 -6.09 -4.97
CA THR A 111 -8.54 -5.29 -5.94
C THR A 111 -8.23 -3.92 -5.38
N PHE A 112 -7.04 -3.43 -5.67
CA PHE A 112 -6.70 -2.02 -5.61
C PHE A 112 -6.82 -1.43 -7.03
N LYS A 113 -7.67 -0.42 -7.20
CA LYS A 113 -7.76 0.36 -8.44
C LYS A 113 -6.88 1.59 -8.33
N ALA A 114 -5.91 1.69 -9.22
CA ALA A 114 -4.97 2.80 -9.28
C ALA A 114 -5.69 4.10 -9.70
N PRO A 115 -5.47 5.20 -8.98
CA PRO A 115 -5.93 6.53 -9.36
C PRO A 115 -5.05 7.09 -10.50
N ALA A 116 -5.10 8.40 -10.74
CA ALA A 116 -4.09 9.09 -11.55
C ALA A 116 -2.67 8.87 -10.98
N LEU A 117 -1.63 9.24 -11.75
CA LEU A 117 -0.23 9.12 -11.34
C LEU A 117 -0.03 9.66 -9.91
N ALA A 118 0.43 8.78 -9.01
CA ALA A 118 0.48 9.12 -7.60
C ALA A 118 1.60 8.41 -6.82
N GLY A 119 2.48 7.65 -7.46
CA GLY A 119 3.61 7.05 -6.77
C GLY A 119 3.17 6.00 -5.75
N ASP A 120 3.79 5.98 -4.58
CA ASP A 120 3.65 4.89 -3.62
C ASP A 120 2.32 4.96 -2.87
N HIS A 121 1.61 3.84 -2.81
CA HIS A 121 0.42 3.66 -2.01
C HIS A 121 0.65 2.57 -0.98
N THR A 122 0.49 2.89 0.30
CA THR A 122 0.63 1.93 1.39
C THR A 122 -0.70 1.25 1.66
N ILE A 123 -0.71 -0.08 1.66
CA ILE A 123 -1.82 -0.92 2.11
C ILE A 123 -1.52 -1.38 3.52
N LYS A 124 -2.35 -0.94 4.46
CA LYS A 124 -2.33 -1.35 5.87
C LYS A 124 -3.46 -2.34 6.14
N ALA A 125 -3.16 -3.44 6.80
CA ALA A 125 -4.10 -4.46 7.21
C ALA A 125 -4.00 -4.71 8.72
N GLU A 126 -5.15 -4.76 9.40
CA GLU A 126 -5.26 -4.92 10.84
C GLU A 126 -6.37 -5.91 11.17
N CYS A 127 -6.19 -6.71 12.24
CA CYS A 127 -7.25 -7.55 12.77
C CYS A 127 -8.24 -6.73 13.59
N THR A 128 -9.53 -7.02 13.48
CA THR A 128 -10.59 -6.24 14.12
C THR A 128 -11.29 -6.95 15.29
N ASP A 129 -10.95 -8.22 15.56
CA ASP A 129 -11.52 -9.04 16.63
C ASP A 129 -10.70 -9.00 17.93
N GLY A 130 -9.82 -8.02 18.08
CA GLY A 130 -8.93 -7.90 19.24
C GLY A 130 -7.72 -8.81 19.20
N LYS A 131 -7.53 -9.62 18.14
CA LYS A 131 -6.25 -10.32 17.92
C LYS A 131 -5.14 -9.33 17.64
N ASN A 132 -3.98 -9.55 18.26
CA ASN A 132 -2.79 -8.75 18.00
C ASN A 132 -2.10 -9.25 16.73
N CYS A 133 -2.32 -8.54 15.63
CA CYS A 133 -1.78 -8.88 14.31
C CYS A 133 -0.72 -7.86 13.89
N THR A 134 0.45 -8.35 13.49
CA THR A 134 1.52 -7.54 12.90
C THR A 134 1.58 -7.77 11.40
N GLN A 135 1.49 -6.73 10.58
CA GLN A 135 1.68 -6.87 9.14
C GLN A 135 3.18 -6.98 8.81
N GLU A 136 3.52 -7.97 7.98
CA GLU A 136 4.88 -8.27 7.54
C GLU A 136 5.00 -8.27 6.02
N GLY A 137 6.23 -8.06 5.54
CA GLY A 137 6.57 -8.10 4.12
C GLY A 137 6.13 -6.85 3.36
N PRO A 138 6.07 -6.94 2.02
CA PRO A 138 5.74 -5.82 1.16
C PRO A 138 4.31 -5.33 1.42
N LYS A 139 4.17 -4.01 1.44
CA LYS A 139 2.92 -3.33 1.78
C LYS A 139 2.55 -2.23 0.81
N GLN A 140 3.38 -1.98 -0.21
CA GLN A 140 3.17 -0.89 -1.14
C GLN A 140 2.69 -1.37 -2.50
N VAL A 141 1.85 -0.58 -3.13
CA VAL A 141 1.58 -0.63 -4.56
C VAL A 141 2.12 0.65 -5.16
N TRP A 142 2.95 0.55 -6.19
CA TRP A 142 3.46 1.73 -6.89
C TRP A 142 2.52 2.09 -8.04
N VAL A 143 2.08 3.35 -8.11
CA VAL A 143 1.19 3.87 -9.15
C VAL A 143 1.95 4.79 -10.08
N GLY A 144 2.28 4.29 -11.26
CA GLY A 144 3.06 5.01 -12.25
C GLY A 144 3.14 4.29 -13.59
N VAL A 145 3.69 4.98 -14.59
CA VAL A 145 3.98 4.38 -15.90
C VAL A 145 5.42 3.88 -15.90
N LYS A 146 5.62 2.61 -16.22
CA LYS A 146 6.97 2.03 -16.35
C LYS A 146 7.64 2.50 -17.63
N ASN A 147 8.98 2.49 -17.64
CA ASN A 147 9.80 2.78 -18.82
C ASN A 147 9.61 4.19 -19.40
N LEU A 148 9.22 5.16 -18.58
CA LEU A 148 9.30 6.57 -18.99
C LEU A 148 10.76 6.92 -19.27
N LEU A 149 11.03 7.45 -20.47
CA LEU A 149 12.34 7.97 -20.80
C LEU A 149 12.57 9.27 -20.01
N PRO A 150 13.75 9.45 -19.39
CA PRO A 150 14.08 10.70 -18.75
C PRO A 150 14.00 11.81 -19.78
N LEU A 151 13.31 12.89 -19.43
CA LEU A 151 13.40 14.11 -20.19
C LEU A 151 14.85 14.62 -20.02
N GLY A 152 15.55 14.86 -21.11
CA GLY A 152 16.92 15.38 -21.07
C GLY A 152 16.99 16.70 -20.30
N ASN A 153 18.19 17.08 -19.84
CA ASN A 153 18.40 18.31 -19.08
C ASN A 153 17.74 19.52 -19.75
N SER A 154 16.93 20.23 -18.98
CA SER A 154 16.20 21.41 -19.43
C SER A 154 16.32 22.50 -18.38
N GLN A 155 16.39 23.75 -18.83
CA GLN A 155 16.26 24.92 -17.96
C GLN A 155 14.81 25.18 -17.51
N TYR A 156 13.84 24.47 -18.11
CA TYR A 156 12.41 24.69 -17.89
C TYR A 156 11.78 23.69 -16.91
N PHE A 157 12.48 22.59 -16.60
CA PHE A 157 12.03 21.60 -15.62
C PHE A 157 13.23 20.93 -14.96
N VAL A 158 13.05 20.46 -13.73
CA VAL A 158 14.01 19.61 -13.03
C VAL A 158 13.39 18.22 -12.89
N PRO A 159 14.05 17.14 -13.34
CA PRO A 159 13.56 15.78 -13.13
C PRO A 159 13.42 15.48 -11.63
N ILE A 160 12.34 14.80 -11.26
CA ILE A 160 12.08 14.39 -9.87
C ILE A 160 13.09 13.29 -9.49
N GLY A 161 13.81 13.49 -8.37
CA GLY A 161 14.84 12.57 -7.87
C GLY A 161 16.28 13.04 -8.11
N ASP A 162 16.47 14.12 -8.88
CA ASP A 162 17.79 14.67 -9.24
C ASP A 162 18.23 15.86 -8.36
N THR A 163 17.63 16.04 -7.18
CA THR A 163 18.15 17.01 -6.20
C THR A 163 19.32 16.42 -5.41
N PRO A 164 20.59 16.76 -5.72
CA PRO A 164 21.61 16.63 -4.70
C PRO A 164 21.16 17.49 -3.52
N MET A 165 21.23 16.95 -2.30
CA MET A 165 21.09 17.71 -1.07
C MET A 165 22.05 18.92 -1.12
N MET A 166 21.60 20.07 -1.61
CA MET A 166 22.37 21.30 -1.51
C MET A 166 22.29 21.78 -0.07
N ARG A 167 23.30 21.35 0.67
CA ARG A 167 23.80 21.93 1.90
C ARG A 167 23.85 23.45 1.72
N TRP A 168 23.00 24.18 2.43
CA TRP A 168 22.99 25.64 2.43
C TRP A 168 24.36 26.17 2.86
N GLY A 169 25.13 26.63 1.88
CA GLY A 169 26.38 27.37 2.06
C GLY A 169 26.07 28.84 2.29
N ARG A 170 26.53 29.33 3.44
CA ARG A 170 26.48 30.70 3.96
C ARG A 170 26.85 31.74 2.88
N PHE A 171 25.91 32.63 2.50
CA PHE A 171 26.23 33.84 1.74
C PHE A 171 27.01 34.81 2.64
N HIS A 172 28.26 35.12 2.28
CA HIS A 172 28.94 36.34 2.73
C HIS A 172 28.63 37.43 1.71
N GLN A 173 28.06 38.53 2.19
CA GLN A 173 27.90 39.77 1.45
C GLN A 173 29.26 40.48 1.37
N TYR A 174 29.56 41.04 0.20
CA TYR A 174 30.44 42.21 0.07
C TYR A 174 29.58 43.47 0.12
#